data_AF-I0S8V6-F1
#
_entry.id   AF-I0S8V6-F1
#
_cell.length_a   1.000
_cell.length_b   1.000
_cell.length_c   1.000
_cell.angle_alpha   90.00
_cell.angle_beta   90.00
_cell.angle_gamma   90.00
#
_symmetry.space_group_name_H-M   'P 1'
#
loop_
_entity.id
_entity.type
_entity.pdbx_description
1 polymer ?
#
loop_
_entity_poly.entity_id
_entity_poly.type
_entity_poly.pdbx_seq_one_letter_code
_entity_poly.pdbx_strand_id
1 'polypeptide(L)' 'MTQFEFILILVAALTTTWAGLITAVAKIAIRKYKERVEYYQNPNTQIEIASHVIQNKWYTTGQEVFR' A
#
# COMPACT_ATOMS: atom_id res chain seq x y z
N MET A 1 0.14 -44.35 3.39
CA MET A 1 -0.35 -43.00 3.70
C MET A 1 -1.74 -43.13 4.28
N THR A 2 -1.93 -42.72 5.53
CA THR A 2 -3.24 -42.79 6.21
C THR A 2 -4.08 -41.56 5.85
N GLN A 3 -5.40 -41.64 6.04
CA GLN A 3 -6.30 -40.51 5.81
C GLN A 3 -5.90 -39.27 6.65
N PHE A 4 -5.39 -39.50 7.86
CA PHE A 4 -4.93 -38.43 8.74
C PHE A 4 -3.70 -37.70 8.18
N GLU A 5 -2.70 -38.43 7.69
CA GLU A 5 -1.52 -37.85 7.04
C GLU A 5 -1.90 -37.03 5.79
N PHE A 6 -2.88 -37.51 5.02
CA PHE A 6 -3.39 -36.78 3.86
C PHE A 6 -4.04 -35.46 4.25
N ILE A 7 -4.87 -35.45 5.29
CA ILE A 7 -5.50 -34.23 5.82
C ILE A 7 -4.44 -33.25 6.32
N LEU A 8 -3.41 -33.72 7.03
CA LEU A 8 -2.34 -32.86 7.53
C LEU A 8 -1.57 -32.19 6.40
N ILE A 9 -1.24 -32.92 5.33
CA ILE A 9 -0.54 -32.34 4.17
C ILE A 9 -1.43 -31.30 3.48
N LEU A 10 -2.73 -31.56 3.33
CA LEU A 10 -3.68 -30.61 2.76
C LEU A 10 -3.77 -29.32 3.58
N VAL A 11 -3.89 -29.43 4.90
CA VAL A 11 -3.94 -28.26 5.80
C VAL A 11 -2.62 -27.49 5.76
N ALA A 12 -1.48 -28.18 5.76
CA ALA A 12 -0.18 -27.53 5.65
C ALA A 12 -0.02 -26.79 4.31
N ALA A 13 -0.47 -27.39 3.21
CA ALA A 13 -0.45 -26.75 1.90
C ALA A 13 -1.34 -25.51 1.87
N LEU A 14 -2.60 -25.61 2.34
CA LEU A 14 -3.54 -24.49 2.36
C LEU A 14 -3.05 -23.32 3.22
N THR A 15 -2.54 -23.61 4.42
CA THR A 15 -2.01 -22.58 5.32
C THR A 15 -0.78 -21.88 4.74
N THR A 16 0.13 -22.64 4.12
CA THR A 16 1.33 -22.10 3.47
C THR A 16 0.95 -21.23 2.27
N THR A 17 0.04 -21.69 1.41
CA THR A 17 -0.45 -20.91 0.26
C THR A 17 -1.12 -19.62 0.72
N TRP A 18 -1.97 -19.69 1.74
CA TRP A 18 -2.65 -18.52 2.28
C TRP A 18 -1.68 -17.50 2.89
N ALA A 19 -0.70 -17.96 3.67
CA ALA A 19 0.35 -17.11 4.23
C ALA A 19 1.17 -16.43 3.13
N GLY A 20 1.50 -17.16 2.06
CA GLY A 20 2.19 -16.62 0.88
C GLY A 20 1.39 -15.50 0.20
N LEU A 21 0.09 -15.71 -0.02
CA LEU A 21 -0.80 -14.72 -0.62
C LEU A 21 -0.93 -13.46 0.23
N ILE A 22 -1.19 -13.59 1.54
CA ILE A 22 -1.28 -12.44 2.45
C ILE A 22 0.03 -11.66 2.45
N THR A 23 1.17 -12.36 2.51
CA THR A 23 2.49 -11.72 2.51
C THR A 23 2.74 -10.94 1.23
N ALA A 24 2.35 -11.48 0.07
CA ALA A 24 2.48 -10.80 -1.22
C ALA A 24 1.62 -9.53 -1.27
N VAL A 25 0.35 -9.63 -0.85
CA VAL A 25 -0.58 -8.48 -0.81
C VAL A 25 -0.05 -7.40 0.14
N ALA A 26 0.40 -7.80 1.34
CA ALA A 26 0.97 -6.88 2.32
C ALA A 26 2.22 -6.16 1.77
N LYS A 27 3.12 -6.88 1.09
CA LYS A 27 4.30 -6.27 0.45
C LYS A 27 3.91 -5.23 -0.59
N ILE A 28 2.91 -5.51 -1.44
CA ILE A 28 2.43 -4.55 -2.44
C ILE A 28 1.83 -3.32 -1.76
N ALA A 29 1.00 -3.51 -0.73
CA ALA A 29 0.38 -2.41 0.01
C ALA A 29 1.43 -1.53 0.70
N ILE A 30 2.40 -2.13 1.38
CA ILE A 30 3.50 -1.42 2.05
C ILE A 30 4.35 -0.68 1.03
N ARG A 31 4.65 -1.28 -0.12
CA ARG A 31 5.41 -0.62 -1.18
C ARG A 31 4.68 0.62 -1.68
N LYS A 32 3.41 0.50 -2.04
CA LYS A 32 2.59 1.64 -2.49
C LYS A 32 2.52 2.74 -1.42
N TYR A 33 2.41 2.36 -0.15
CA TYR A 33 2.44 3.32 0.95
C TYR A 33 3.78 4.05 1.03
N LYS A 34 4.91 3.32 0.95
CA LYS A 34 6.25 3.92 0.97
C LYS A 34 6.48 4.85 -0.22
N GLU A 35 6.10 4.45 -1.42
CA GLU A 35 6.18 5.28 -2.62
C GLU A 35 5.36 6.57 -2.46
N ARG A 36 4.16 6.48 -1.87
CA ARG A 36 3.33 7.65 -1.56
C ARG A 36 4.01 8.56 -0.53
N VAL A 37 4.54 8.01 0.54
CA VAL A 37 5.25 8.77 1.58
C VAL A 37 6.47 9.47 0.98
N GLU A 38 7.27 8.77 0.18
CA GLU A 38 8.45 9.31 -0.49
C GLU A 38 8.09 10.47 -1.42
N TYR A 39 7.04 10.32 -2.23
CA TYR A 39 6.51 11.39 -3.07
C TYR A 39 6.19 12.66 -2.26
N TYR A 40 5.44 12.51 -1.15
CA TYR A 40 5.06 13.67 -0.34
C TYR A 40 6.18 14.21 0.54
N GLN A 41 7.21 13.41 0.86
CA GLN A 41 8.39 13.86 1.60
C GLN A 41 9.42 14.56 0.69
N ASN A 42 9.30 14.42 -0.64
CA ASN A 42 10.21 15.08 -1.57
C ASN A 42 9.99 16.62 -1.54
N PRO A 43 11.04 17.42 -1.23
CA PRO A 43 10.92 18.87 -1.14
C PRO A 43 10.43 19.53 -2.43
N ASN A 44 10.84 19.02 -3.60
CA ASN A 44 10.41 19.58 -4.89
C ASN A 44 8.91 19.38 -5.10
N THR A 45 8.41 18.19 -4.74
CA THR A 45 6.98 17.87 -4.79
C THR A 45 6.18 18.74 -3.83
N GLN A 46 6.68 18.98 -2.61
CA GLN A 46 6.01 19.89 -1.66
C GLN A 46 5.93 21.32 -2.20
N ILE A 47 6.99 21.82 -2.84
CA ILE A 47 7.00 23.14 -3.45
C ILE A 47 5.99 23.22 -4.61
N GLU A 48 5.92 22.19 -5.44
CA GLU A 48 4.95 22.11 -6.55
C GLU A 48 3.52 22.11 -6.03
N ILE A 49 3.22 21.27 -5.03
CA ILE A 49 1.92 21.21 -4.34
C ILE A 49 1.56 22.59 -3.76
N ALA A 50 2.47 23.22 -3.01
CA ALA A 50 2.23 24.52 -2.40
C ALA A 50 1.99 25.61 -3.45
N SER A 51 2.79 25.62 -4.53
CA SER A 51 2.62 26.53 -5.66
C SER A 51 1.23 26.39 -6.29
N HIS A 52 0.79 25.16 -6.52
CA HIS A 52 -0.52 24.88 -7.11
C HIS A 52 -1.68 25.33 -6.21
N VAL A 53 -1.57 25.13 -4.90
CA VAL A 53 -2.54 25.60 -3.90
C VAL A 53 -2.64 27.12 -3.90
N ILE A 54 -1.50 27.81 -3.95
CA ILE A 54 -1.45 29.28 -3.96
C ILE A 54 -2.08 29.82 -5.24
N GLN A 55 -1.68 29.27 -6.40
CA GLN A 55 -2.18 29.69 -7.72
C GLN A 55 -3.70 29.56 -7.83
N ASN A 56 -4.25 28.45 -7.35
CA ASN A 56 -5.69 28.18 -7.45
C ASN A 56 -6.51 28.62 -6.23
N LYS A 57 -5.86 29.25 -5.23
CA LYS A 57 -6.48 29.69 -3.97
C LYS A 57 -7.21 28.58 -3.21
N TRP A 58 -6.77 27.32 -3.33
CA TRP A 58 -7.45 26.17 -2.70
C TRP A 58 -7.46 26.22 -1.17
N TYR A 59 -6.56 27.00 -0.57
CA TYR A 59 -6.59 27.34 0.86
C TYR A 59 -7.87 28.08 1.30
N THR A 60 -8.63 28.67 0.38
CA THR A 60 -9.89 29.37 0.70
C THR A 60 -11.11 28.46 0.69
N THR A 61 -11.06 27.37 -0.07
CA THR A 61 -12.18 26.44 -0.30
C THR A 61 -11.97 25.09 0.36
N GLY A 62 -10.77 24.82 0.88
CA GLY A 62 -10.42 23.54 1.51
C GLY A 62 -10.38 22.38 0.51
N GLN A 63 -10.15 22.66 -0.77
CA GLN A 63 -10.08 21.63 -1.80
C GLN A 63 -8.89 20.68 -1.55
N GLU A 64 -9.10 19.38 -1.77
CA GLU A 64 -8.06 18.38 -1.62
C GLU A 64 -6.94 18.64 -2.62
N VAL A 65 -5.72 18.73 -2.10
CA VAL A 65 -4.48 18.83 -2.89
C VAL A 65 -3.92 17.44 -3.23
N PHE A 66 -4.62 16.39 -2.79
CA PHE A 66 -4.18 15.01 -2.94
C PHE A 66 -4.49 14.49 -4.35
N ARG A 67 -3.51 13.81 -4.94
CA ARG A 67 -3.68 12.94 -6.12
C ARG A 67 -3.95 11.50 -5.69
#